data_AF-A0A4Q3RTE7-F1
#
_entry.id   AF-A0A4Q3RTE7-F1
#
_cell.length_a   1.000
_cell.length_b   1.000
_cell.length_c   1.000
_cell.angle_alpha   90.00
_cell.angle_beta   90.00
_cell.angle_gamma   90.00
#
_symmetry.space_group_name_H-M   'P 1'
#
loop_
_entity.id
_entity.type
_entity.pdbx_description
1 polymer ?
#
loop_
_entity_poly.entity_id
_entity_poly.type
_entity_poly.pdbx_seq_one_letter_code
_entity_poly.pdbx_strand_id
1 'polypeptide(L)'
;MDAAALTLSLDANAAWVSERLDGYEMTTFAWPFGDATVGAKRLVRGRFEMARGVRDGINMGREDRGLIKSIGLESRRLPGYDLERLMAEAAETRGWLTAYGHDVSDRPTDYGCRPEDLDRVLTAAKAAGLKIAPVGAAWALVSRP
;
A
#
# COMPACT_ATOMS: atom_id res chain seq x y z
N MET A 1 -16.90 13.33 -4.78
CA MET A 1 -17.36 12.34 -5.80
C MET A 1 -18.49 11.54 -5.19
N ASP A 2 -19.60 11.38 -5.88
CA ASP A 2 -20.71 10.52 -5.43
C ASP A 2 -20.46 9.04 -5.77
N ALA A 3 -21.38 8.16 -5.36
CA ALA A 3 -21.27 6.72 -5.55
C ALA A 3 -21.28 6.29 -7.03
N ALA A 4 -22.07 6.97 -7.87
CA ALA A 4 -22.19 6.64 -9.29
C ALA A 4 -20.92 7.00 -10.05
N ALA A 5 -20.39 8.21 -9.80
CA ALA A 5 -19.14 8.68 -10.36
C ALA A 5 -17.96 7.80 -9.92
N LEU A 6 -17.92 7.35 -8.66
CA LEU A 6 -16.89 6.43 -8.18
C LEU A 6 -16.98 5.07 -8.90
N THR A 7 -18.18 4.52 -9.03
CA THR A 7 -18.39 3.22 -9.72
C THR A 7 -17.90 3.30 -11.16
N LEU A 8 -18.31 4.35 -11.90
CA LEU A 8 -17.89 4.55 -13.27
C LEU A 8 -16.36 4.70 -13.40
N SER A 9 -15.72 5.41 -12.47
CA SER A 9 -14.26 5.55 -12.44
C SER A 9 -13.55 4.22 -12.16
N LEU A 10 -14.08 3.40 -11.25
CA LEU A 10 -13.53 2.07 -10.96
C LEU A 10 -13.67 1.13 -12.16
N ASP A 11 -14.79 1.18 -12.88
CA ASP A 11 -15.02 0.40 -14.09
C ASP A 11 -14.08 0.79 -15.22
N ALA A 12 -13.94 2.09 -15.47
CA ALA A 12 -13.03 2.60 -16.49
C ALA A 12 -11.57 2.20 -16.21
N ASN A 13 -11.12 2.31 -14.96
CA ASN A 13 -9.76 1.91 -14.58
C ASN A 13 -9.54 0.40 -14.74
N ALA A 14 -10.50 -0.43 -14.31
CA ALA A 14 -10.39 -1.88 -14.44
C ALA A 14 -10.34 -2.31 -15.91
N ALA A 15 -11.20 -1.73 -16.76
CA ALA A 15 -11.19 -2.00 -18.20
C ALA A 15 -9.86 -1.58 -18.84
N TRP A 16 -9.36 -0.38 -18.51
CA TRP A 16 -8.10 0.14 -19.06
C TRP A 16 -6.90 -0.74 -18.69
N VAL A 17 -6.84 -1.21 -17.44
CA VAL A 17 -5.77 -2.11 -16.96
C VAL A 17 -5.88 -3.48 -17.60
N SER A 18 -7.09 -4.06 -17.63
CA SER A 18 -7.35 -5.37 -18.22
C SER A 18 -6.95 -5.42 -19.70
N GLU A 19 -7.29 -4.38 -20.48
CA GLU A 19 -6.91 -4.25 -21.89
C GLU A 19 -5.38 -4.27 -22.11
N ARG A 20 -4.60 -3.69 -21.18
CA ARG A 20 -3.15 -3.46 -21.35
C ARG A 20 -2.26 -4.51 -20.70
N LEU A 21 -2.81 -5.27 -19.78
CA LEU A 21 -2.08 -6.28 -19.00
C LEU A 21 -2.70 -7.67 -19.21
N ASP A 22 -3.07 -8.00 -20.44
CA ASP A 22 -3.54 -9.32 -20.86
C ASP A 22 -4.66 -9.90 -19.98
N GLY A 23 -5.68 -9.08 -19.69
CA GLY A 23 -6.83 -9.49 -18.88
C GLY A 23 -6.61 -9.39 -17.38
N TYR A 24 -5.52 -8.77 -16.91
CA TYR A 24 -5.24 -8.63 -15.47
C TYR A 24 -6.41 -8.03 -14.68
N GLU A 25 -6.77 -8.68 -13.59
CA GLU A 25 -7.77 -8.21 -12.65
C GLU A 25 -7.13 -7.46 -11.48
N MET A 26 -7.57 -6.22 -11.25
CA MET A 26 -7.11 -5.44 -10.11
C MET A 26 -7.75 -5.95 -8.82
N THR A 27 -6.95 -6.61 -7.96
CA THR A 27 -7.43 -7.18 -6.69
C THR A 27 -7.26 -6.25 -5.48
N THR A 28 -6.46 -5.20 -5.60
CA THR A 28 -6.19 -4.22 -4.53
C THR A 28 -6.43 -2.80 -4.99
N PHE A 29 -6.78 -1.91 -4.06
CA PHE A 29 -7.05 -0.49 -4.33
C PHE A 29 -6.14 0.44 -3.53
N ALA A 30 -5.82 1.61 -4.08
CA ALA A 30 -5.13 2.69 -3.37
C ALA A 30 -5.98 3.96 -3.44
N TRP A 31 -6.37 4.49 -2.28
CA TRP A 31 -7.18 5.71 -2.22
C TRP A 31 -6.38 6.92 -2.70
N PRO A 32 -6.92 7.74 -3.63
CA PRO A 32 -6.32 9.03 -3.96
C PRO A 32 -6.13 9.87 -2.70
N PHE A 33 -4.91 10.34 -2.46
CA PHE A 33 -4.52 11.08 -1.24
C PHE A 33 -4.77 10.32 0.09
N GLY A 34 -5.12 9.03 0.04
CA GLY A 34 -5.57 8.27 1.20
C GLY A 34 -6.97 8.63 1.69
N ASP A 35 -7.71 9.46 0.95
CA ASP A 35 -9.01 9.97 1.37
C ASP A 35 -10.13 8.95 1.10
N ALA A 36 -10.75 8.49 2.17
CA ALA A 36 -11.80 7.48 2.12
C ALA A 36 -13.01 7.90 2.95
N THR A 37 -14.20 7.84 2.36
CA THR A 37 -15.47 8.01 3.08
C THR A 37 -16.08 6.65 3.42
N VAL A 38 -16.94 6.60 4.45
CA VAL A 38 -17.64 5.36 4.84
C VAL A 38 -18.44 4.77 3.67
N GLY A 39 -19.14 5.62 2.91
CA GLY A 39 -19.90 5.20 1.73
C GLY A 39 -19.01 4.64 0.62
N ALA A 40 -17.92 5.32 0.29
CA ALA A 40 -16.99 4.87 -0.75
C ALA A 40 -16.32 3.54 -0.39
N LYS A 41 -15.96 3.34 0.89
CA LYS A 41 -15.37 2.09 1.36
C LYS A 41 -16.29 0.89 1.18
N ARG A 42 -17.62 1.08 1.26
CA ARG A 42 -18.57 -0.01 0.99
C ARG A 42 -18.46 -0.50 -0.45
N LEU A 43 -18.37 0.42 -1.42
CA LEU A 43 -18.21 0.09 -2.83
C LEU A 43 -16.87 -0.60 -3.09
N VAL A 44 -15.77 -0.02 -2.60
CA VAL A 44 -14.42 -0.57 -2.79
C VAL A 44 -14.28 -1.95 -2.15
N ARG A 45 -14.81 -2.18 -0.94
CA ARG A 45 -14.77 -3.50 -0.28
C ARG A 45 -15.57 -4.59 -1.00
N GLY A 46 -16.54 -4.21 -1.84
CA GLY A 46 -17.30 -5.12 -2.68
C GLY A 46 -16.55 -5.58 -3.93
N ARG A 47 -15.48 -4.88 -4.33
CA ARG A 47 -14.73 -5.13 -5.57
C ARG A 47 -13.29 -5.58 -5.34
N PHE A 48 -12.65 -5.07 -4.29
CA PHE A 48 -11.24 -5.33 -4.00
C PHE A 48 -11.09 -6.11 -2.70
N GLU A 49 -10.07 -6.95 -2.64
CA GLU A 49 -9.72 -7.72 -1.45
C GLU A 49 -9.28 -6.80 -0.31
N MET A 50 -8.48 -5.79 -0.65
CA MET A 50 -8.02 -4.75 0.26
C MET A 50 -7.87 -3.39 -0.44
N ALA A 51 -7.92 -2.34 0.36
CA ALA A 51 -7.61 -0.98 -0.07
C ALA A 51 -6.69 -0.31 0.95
N ARG A 52 -5.67 0.41 0.46
CA ARG A 52 -4.71 1.14 1.31
C ARG A 52 -4.92 2.65 1.27
N GLY A 53 -4.59 3.30 2.38
CA GLY A 53 -4.45 4.75 2.46
C GLY A 53 -2.99 5.20 2.40
N VAL A 54 -2.72 6.33 3.05
CA VAL A 54 -1.38 6.95 3.18
C VAL A 54 -0.98 7.22 4.63
N ARG A 55 -1.81 6.79 5.59
CA ARG A 55 -1.55 6.96 7.02
C ARG A 55 -0.48 5.97 7.46
N ASP A 56 0.52 6.47 8.17
CA ASP A 56 1.59 5.65 8.73
C ASP A 56 1.11 4.68 9.82
N GLY A 57 1.83 3.57 9.93
CA GLY A 57 1.76 2.65 11.06
C GLY A 57 1.84 1.18 10.64
N ILE A 58 2.13 0.35 11.63
CA ILE A 58 2.16 -1.11 11.49
C ILE A 58 0.72 -1.63 11.49
N ASN A 59 0.39 -2.47 10.51
CA ASN A 59 -0.89 -3.16 10.44
C ASN A 59 -0.80 -4.43 11.29
N MET A 60 -1.70 -4.60 12.26
CA MET A 60 -1.67 -5.75 13.18
C MET A 60 -3.07 -6.11 13.70
N GLY A 61 -3.29 -7.38 14.01
CA GLY A 61 -4.58 -7.87 14.50
C GLY A 61 -5.70 -7.61 13.48
N ARG A 62 -6.76 -6.94 13.91
CA ARG A 62 -7.95 -6.67 13.07
C ARG A 62 -7.91 -5.26 12.49
N GLU A 63 -7.34 -5.14 11.30
CA GLU A 63 -7.31 -3.90 10.55
C GLU A 63 -8.55 -3.72 9.65
N ASP A 64 -8.82 -2.48 9.30
CA ASP A 64 -9.82 -2.17 8.29
C ASP A 64 -9.27 -2.47 6.90
N ARG A 65 -9.67 -3.62 6.33
CA ARG A 65 -9.25 -4.00 4.96
C ARG A 65 -9.62 -2.97 3.89
N GLY A 66 -10.57 -2.06 4.15
CA GLY A 66 -10.92 -0.96 3.25
C GLY A 66 -10.05 0.29 3.40
N LEU A 67 -9.14 0.33 4.36
CA LEU A 67 -8.23 1.45 4.61
C LEU A 67 -6.98 1.02 5.41
N ILE A 68 -6.18 0.14 4.82
CA ILE A 68 -4.91 -0.35 5.35
C ILE A 68 -3.90 0.81 5.47
N LYS A 69 -3.15 0.88 6.58
CA LYS A 69 -2.08 1.87 6.80
C LYS A 69 -0.92 1.60 5.85
N SER A 70 -0.21 2.64 5.42
CA SER A 70 0.95 2.52 4.53
C SER A 70 1.98 3.58 4.84
N ILE A 71 3.26 3.18 4.90
CA ILE A 71 4.38 4.09 5.07
C ILE A 71 4.80 4.69 3.73
N GLY A 72 5.17 5.97 3.72
CA GLY A 72 5.58 6.67 2.51
C GLY A 72 7.08 6.55 2.25
N LEU A 73 7.47 6.03 1.09
CA LEU A 73 8.85 6.03 0.60
C LEU A 73 9.28 7.42 0.08
N GLU A 74 8.40 8.40 0.15
CA GLU A 74 8.63 9.77 -0.33
C GLU A 74 9.91 10.36 0.31
N SER A 75 10.82 10.94 -0.49
CA SER A 75 12.09 11.53 -0.01
C SER A 75 11.88 12.61 1.04
N ARG A 76 10.73 13.29 1.03
CA ARG A 76 10.34 14.27 2.06
C ARG A 76 9.98 13.65 3.42
N ARG A 77 9.78 12.33 3.50
CA ARG A 77 9.33 11.59 4.69
C ARG A 77 10.36 10.61 5.22
N LEU A 78 11.04 9.90 4.33
CA LEU A 78 12.02 8.87 4.69
C LEU A 78 13.10 9.30 5.69
N PRO A 79 13.65 10.54 5.66
CA PRO A 79 14.60 10.98 6.67
C PRO A 79 14.05 11.03 8.09
N GLY A 80 12.72 11.12 8.25
CA GLY A 80 12.05 11.13 9.55
C GLY A 80 11.72 9.75 10.10
N TYR A 81 11.96 8.67 9.34
CA TYR A 81 11.75 7.32 9.81
C TYR A 81 13.00 6.72 10.45
N ASP A 82 12.77 6.09 11.60
CA ASP A 82 13.65 5.09 12.16
C ASP A 82 13.22 3.72 11.58
N LEU A 83 13.82 3.35 10.45
CA LEU A 83 13.41 2.18 9.68
C LEU A 83 13.70 0.89 10.43
N GLU A 84 14.86 0.81 11.08
CA GLU A 84 15.29 -0.33 11.86
C GLU A 84 14.30 -0.62 13.00
N ARG A 85 13.94 0.41 13.78
CA ARG A 85 12.93 0.25 14.84
C ARG A 85 11.56 -0.08 14.28
N LEU A 86 11.15 0.57 13.19
CA LEU A 86 9.85 0.31 12.56
C LEU A 86 9.72 -1.15 12.08
N MET A 87 10.77 -1.69 11.45
CA MET A 87 10.78 -3.08 10.98
C MET A 87 10.87 -4.07 12.15
N ALA A 88 11.68 -3.77 13.17
CA ALA A 88 11.76 -4.58 14.39
C ALA A 88 10.40 -4.64 15.11
N GLU A 89 9.73 -3.50 15.30
CA GLU A 89 8.41 -3.45 15.93
C GLU A 89 7.37 -4.23 15.13
N ALA A 90 7.39 -4.15 13.79
CA ALA A 90 6.51 -4.94 12.93
C ALA A 90 6.75 -6.45 13.12
N ALA A 91 8.01 -6.88 13.22
CA ALA A 91 8.34 -8.29 13.44
C ALA A 91 7.92 -8.77 14.85
N GLU A 92 8.25 -8.00 15.90
CA GLU A 92 7.93 -8.31 17.30
C GLU A 92 6.43 -8.42 17.54
N THR A 93 5.65 -7.53 16.94
CA THR A 93 4.17 -7.51 17.06
C THR A 93 3.47 -8.50 16.14
N ARG A 94 4.22 -9.26 15.32
CA ARG A 94 3.67 -10.08 14.22
C ARG A 94 2.77 -9.27 13.28
N GLY A 95 3.09 -7.99 13.13
CA GLY A 95 2.43 -7.08 12.22
C GLY A 95 3.02 -7.14 10.82
N TRP A 96 2.53 -6.25 9.97
CA TRP A 96 3.01 -6.08 8.60
C TRP A 96 2.90 -4.61 8.17
N LEU A 97 3.66 -4.26 7.15
CA LEU A 97 3.73 -2.91 6.61
C LEU A 97 3.45 -2.96 5.11
N THR A 98 2.81 -1.92 4.61
CA THR A 98 2.81 -1.62 3.18
C THR A 98 3.58 -0.33 2.97
N ALA A 99 4.33 -0.26 1.88
CA ALA A 99 5.09 0.93 1.50
C ALA A 99 4.58 1.45 0.15
N TYR A 100 4.62 2.77 -0.05
CA TYR A 100 4.24 3.39 -1.33
C TYR A 100 5.16 4.57 -1.68
N GLY A 101 5.37 4.81 -2.97
CA GLY A 101 6.07 5.98 -3.51
C GLY A 101 5.57 6.23 -4.94
N HIS A 102 5.90 7.40 -5.50
CA HIS A 102 5.43 7.77 -6.85
C HIS A 102 6.42 7.39 -7.95
N ASP A 103 7.71 7.41 -7.64
CA ASP A 103 8.79 7.10 -8.56
C ASP A 103 10.02 6.62 -7.79
N VAL A 104 10.87 5.83 -8.45
CA VAL A 104 12.19 5.43 -7.96
C VAL A 104 13.22 5.82 -9.00
N SER A 105 14.08 6.80 -8.70
CA SER A 105 15.06 7.30 -9.67
C SER A 105 16.22 8.06 -9.00
N ASP A 106 17.31 8.30 -9.75
CA ASP A 106 18.47 9.07 -9.28
C ASP A 106 18.15 10.54 -8.97
N ARG A 107 17.01 11.04 -9.46
CA ARG A 107 16.53 12.41 -9.26
C ARG A 107 15.02 12.37 -9.01
N PRO A 108 14.58 11.84 -7.87
CA PRO A 108 13.18 11.58 -7.63
C PRO A 108 12.40 12.88 -7.47
N THR A 109 11.09 12.79 -7.65
CA THR A 109 10.20 13.85 -7.15
C THR A 109 10.21 13.87 -5.62
N ASP A 110 9.64 14.91 -5.00
CA ASP A 110 9.45 14.94 -3.54
C ASP A 110 8.58 13.77 -3.02
N TYR A 111 7.84 13.12 -3.91
CA TYR A 111 6.95 12.00 -3.65
C TYR A 111 7.55 10.64 -4.07
N GLY A 112 8.75 10.63 -4.64
CA GLY A 112 9.51 9.44 -5.01
C GLY A 112 10.60 9.09 -4.01
N CYS A 113 11.50 8.19 -4.38
CA CYS A 113 12.71 7.88 -3.62
C CYS A 113 13.90 7.57 -4.53
N ARG A 114 15.11 7.58 -3.96
CA ARG A 114 16.28 7.06 -4.67
C ARG A 114 16.31 5.53 -4.63
N PRO A 115 17.01 4.85 -5.56
CA PRO A 115 17.25 3.41 -5.46
C PRO A 115 17.88 3.02 -4.11
N GLU A 116 18.83 3.82 -3.61
CA GLU A 116 19.48 3.63 -2.30
C GLU A 116 18.50 3.72 -1.13
N ASP A 117 17.50 4.60 -1.22
CA ASP A 117 16.46 4.74 -0.20
C ASP A 117 15.59 3.48 -0.12
N LEU A 118 15.18 2.96 -1.29
CA LEU A 118 14.43 1.71 -1.37
C LEU A 118 15.27 0.54 -0.86
N ASP A 119 16.55 0.45 -1.24
CA ASP A 119 17.46 -0.59 -0.77
C ASP A 119 17.61 -0.58 0.76
N ARG A 120 17.73 0.61 1.37
CA ARG A 120 17.77 0.77 2.82
C ARG A 120 16.52 0.20 3.51
N VAL A 121 15.34 0.49 2.97
CA VAL A 121 14.06 -0.03 3.50
C VAL A 121 13.99 -1.55 3.38
N LEU A 122 14.36 -2.09 2.21
CA LEU A 122 14.35 -3.54 1.97
C LEU A 122 15.38 -4.28 2.84
N THR A 123 16.55 -3.68 3.05
CA THR A 123 17.61 -4.23 3.90
C THR A 123 17.17 -4.26 5.36
N ALA A 124 16.59 -3.17 5.88
CA ALA A 124 16.04 -3.13 7.24
C ALA A 124 14.93 -4.18 7.44
N ALA A 125 14.03 -4.33 6.46
CA ALA A 125 12.95 -5.32 6.52
C ALA A 125 13.51 -6.76 6.55
N LYS A 126 14.50 -7.07 5.71
CA LYS A 126 15.17 -8.38 5.70
C LYS A 126 15.91 -8.65 7.02
N ALA A 127 16.61 -7.65 7.55
CA ALA A 127 17.34 -7.78 8.81
C ALA A 127 16.41 -8.08 10.00
N ALA A 128 15.20 -7.51 10.00
CA ALA A 128 14.16 -7.82 10.98
C ALA A 128 13.42 -9.15 10.72
N GLY A 129 13.77 -9.90 9.68
CA GLY A 129 13.13 -11.17 9.32
C GLY A 129 11.76 -11.03 8.65
N LEU A 130 11.39 -9.83 8.16
CA LEU A 130 10.14 -9.62 7.46
C LEU A 130 10.19 -10.20 6.04
N LYS A 131 9.07 -10.79 5.62
CA LYS A 131 8.89 -11.24 4.23
C LYS A 131 8.45 -10.07 3.35
N ILE A 132 9.17 -9.86 2.26
CA ILE A 132 8.87 -8.83 1.26
C ILE A 132 8.09 -9.46 0.11
N ALA A 133 6.96 -8.85 -0.27
CA ALA A 133 6.12 -9.32 -1.36
C ALA A 133 5.30 -8.16 -1.95
N PRO A 134 4.83 -8.27 -3.21
CA PRO A 134 3.79 -7.38 -3.73
C PRO A 134 2.56 -7.36 -2.82
N VAL A 135 1.89 -6.21 -2.72
CA VAL A 135 0.85 -5.99 -1.69
C VAL A 135 -0.29 -7.00 -1.73
N GLY A 136 -0.75 -7.42 -2.92
CA GLY A 136 -1.79 -8.46 -3.04
C GLY A 136 -1.32 -9.83 -2.52
N ALA A 137 -0.08 -10.21 -2.80
CA ALA A 137 0.51 -11.44 -2.29
C ALA A 137 0.75 -11.37 -0.77
N ALA A 138 1.17 -10.21 -0.25
CA ALA A 138 1.31 -9.98 1.18
C ALA A 138 -0.05 -10.07 1.88
N TRP A 139 -1.10 -9.44 1.32
CA TRP A 139 -2.46 -9.53 1.81
C TRP A 139 -2.95 -10.98 1.89
N ALA A 140 -2.73 -11.77 0.84
CA ALA A 140 -3.09 -13.19 0.80
C ALA A 140 -2.32 -14.08 1.80
N LEU A 141 -1.24 -13.59 2.42
CA LEU A 141 -0.53 -14.28 3.50
C LEU A 141 -1.10 -13.89 4.88
N VAL A 142 -1.37 -12.60 5.09
CA VAL A 142 -1.82 -12.06 6.39
C VAL A 142 -3.33 -12.18 6.62
N SER A 143 -4.10 -12.47 5.58
CA SER A 143 -5.57 -12.65 5.64
C SER A 143 -6.01 -14.11 5.66
N ARG A 144 -5.07 -15.07 5.64
CA ARG A 144 -5.41 -16.49 5.78
C ARG A 144 -5.99 -16.74 7.19
N PRO A 145 -7.06 -17.55 7.29
CA PRO A 145 -7.63 -17.93 8.57
C PRO A 145 -6.65 -18.72 9.45
#